data_AF-A0A1Z4RMJ4-F1
#
_entry.id   AF-A0A1Z4RMJ4-F1
#
_cell.length_a   1.000
_cell.length_b   1.000
_cell.length_c   1.000
_cell.angle_alpha   90.00
_cell.angle_beta   90.00
_cell.angle_gamma   90.00
#
_symmetry.space_group_name_H-M   'P 1'
#
loop_
_entity.id
_entity.type
_entity.pdbx_description
1 polymer ?
#
loop_
_entity_poly.entity_id
_entity_poly.type
_entity_poly.pdbx_seq_one_letter_code
_entity_poly.pdbx_strand_id
1 'polypeptide(L)'
;MIAQDDLPVTQEIIPAQPDNIDNPLIERVEIIGNNYNFPLNTCGDRDPGGENTWYPVYIHDTPENLNLVRSNYCKDAFRKYRTIEQIKSIQVASFTNEFKAREFAQLMELYLGSGEVGKSARYNFDNSH
;
A
#
# COMPACT_ATOMS: atom_id res chain seq x y z
N MET A 1 -17.79 -57.08 40.15
CA MET A 1 -16.34 -57.02 40.43
C MET A 1 -15.64 -56.68 39.13
N ILE A 2 -14.91 -55.54 39.11
CA ILE A 2 -13.89 -55.07 38.12
C ILE A 2 -14.46 -54.77 36.70
N ALA A 3 -14.68 -53.52 36.23
CA ALA A 3 -13.75 -52.39 35.92
C ALA A 3 -12.72 -52.82 34.83
N GLN A 4 -12.42 -52.15 33.70
CA GLN A 4 -12.27 -50.74 33.28
C GLN A 4 -12.34 -50.72 31.73
N ASP A 5 -13.14 -49.88 31.08
CA ASP A 5 -12.82 -48.53 30.56
C ASP A 5 -11.88 -48.52 29.33
N ASP A 6 -12.46 -48.67 28.14
CA ASP A 6 -11.84 -48.21 26.88
C ASP A 6 -12.01 -46.69 26.79
N LEU A 7 -10.94 -45.95 27.09
CA LEU A 7 -10.87 -44.50 26.88
C LEU A 7 -10.80 -44.17 25.38
N PRO A 8 -11.57 -43.20 24.87
CA PRO A 8 -11.35 -42.67 23.54
C PRO A 8 -10.06 -41.84 23.52
N VAL A 9 -9.23 -42.07 22.49
CA VAL A 9 -8.07 -41.25 22.14
C VAL A 9 -8.51 -39.79 22.06
N THR A 10 -8.14 -38.99 23.06
CA THR A 10 -8.17 -37.54 22.94
C THR A 10 -7.11 -37.14 21.93
N GLN A 11 -7.53 -36.65 20.77
CA GLN A 11 -6.66 -35.90 19.88
C GLN A 11 -6.21 -34.66 20.66
N GLU A 12 -4.94 -34.63 21.05
CA GLU A 12 -4.33 -33.42 21.59
C GLU A 12 -4.47 -32.31 20.54
N ILE A 13 -5.13 -31.23 20.93
CA ILE A 13 -5.09 -29.96 20.22
C ILE A 13 -3.63 -29.52 20.28
N ILE A 14 -2.89 -29.76 19.20
CA ILE A 14 -1.57 -29.16 19.01
C ILE A 14 -1.82 -27.64 19.04
N PRO A 15 -1.26 -26.88 19.99
CA PRO A 15 -1.32 -25.42 19.88
C PRO A 15 -0.65 -25.06 18.56
N ALA A 16 -1.37 -24.37 17.67
CA ALA A 16 -0.78 -23.79 16.47
C ALA A 16 0.47 -23.04 16.91
N GLN A 17 1.63 -23.53 16.48
CA GLN A 17 2.89 -22.85 16.75
C GLN A 17 2.80 -21.46 16.10
N PRO A 18 3.25 -20.39 16.77
CA PRO A 18 3.34 -19.10 16.12
C PRO A 18 4.23 -19.28 14.90
N ASP A 19 3.63 -19.01 13.75
CA ASP A 19 4.20 -18.93 12.43
C ASP A 19 5.41 -18.01 12.43
N ASN A 20 6.57 -18.54 12.80
CA ASN A 20 7.93 -18.14 12.44
C ASN A 20 8.04 -16.74 11.78
N ILE A 21 7.86 -15.68 12.57
CA ILE A 21 7.91 -14.27 12.13
C ILE A 21 9.36 -13.78 12.20
N ASP A 22 10.23 -14.38 11.40
CA ASP A 22 11.55 -13.79 11.07
C ASP A 22 11.58 -13.42 9.59
N ASN A 23 10.52 -12.76 9.10
CA ASN A 23 10.55 -12.11 7.79
C ASN A 23 10.93 -10.63 7.96
N PRO A 24 12.19 -10.23 7.67
CA PRO A 24 12.64 -8.84 7.83
C PRO A 24 11.87 -7.84 6.94
N LEU A 25 11.07 -8.32 5.99
CA LEU A 25 10.20 -7.46 5.19
C LEU A 25 8.92 -7.06 5.94
N ILE A 26 8.36 -7.92 6.80
CA ILE A 26 7.13 -7.59 7.55
C ILE A 26 7.43 -6.51 8.59
N GLU A 27 8.55 -6.63 9.31
CA GLU A 27 8.98 -5.63 10.30
C GLU A 27 9.22 -4.25 9.65
N ARG A 28 9.84 -4.22 8.46
CA ARG A 28 10.06 -2.98 7.70
C ARG A 28 8.75 -2.32 7.26
N VAL A 29 7.74 -3.11 6.92
CA VAL A 29 6.47 -2.60 6.40
C VAL A 29 5.61 -2.01 7.49
N GLU A 30 5.57 -2.64 8.67
CA GLU A 30 4.90 -2.05 9.84
C GLU A 30 5.55 -0.72 10.21
N ILE A 31 6.89 -0.64 10.20
CA ILE A 31 7.63 0.61 10.45
C ILE A 31 7.28 1.68 9.41
N ILE A 32 7.23 1.34 8.12
CA ILE A 32 6.86 2.30 7.06
C ILE A 32 5.41 2.76 7.21
N GLY A 33 4.48 1.84 7.46
CA GLY A 33 3.07 2.14 7.69
C GLY A 33 2.85 3.05 8.89
N ASN A 34 3.59 2.83 9.98
CA ASN A 34 3.54 3.65 11.19
C ASN A 34 4.00 5.11 10.97
N ASN A 35 4.72 5.39 9.87
CA ASN A 35 5.08 6.77 9.51
C ASN A 35 3.91 7.54 8.86
N TYR A 36 2.82 6.86 8.48
CA TYR A 36 1.65 7.47 7.87
C TYR A 36 0.44 7.40 8.81
N ASN A 37 -0.01 8.56 9.29
CA ASN A 37 -1.23 8.68 10.06
C ASN A 37 -2.44 8.79 9.13
N PHE A 38 -2.82 7.68 8.49
CA PHE A 38 -3.97 7.63 7.61
C PHE A 38 -5.31 7.80 8.37
N PRO A 39 -6.37 8.34 7.73
CA PRO A 39 -6.40 8.86 6.36
C PRO A 39 -5.80 10.27 6.25
N LEU A 40 -5.06 10.52 5.17
CA LEU A 40 -4.48 11.81 4.83
C LEU A 40 -5.36 12.54 3.79
N ASN A 41 -5.41 13.87 3.90
CA ASN A 41 -6.08 14.70 2.89
C ASN A 41 -5.33 14.66 1.55
N THR A 42 -4.00 14.62 1.62
CA THR A 42 -3.12 14.52 0.45
C THR A 42 -1.98 13.56 0.75
N CYS A 43 -1.61 12.73 -0.22
CA CYS A 43 -0.45 11.85 -0.12
C CYS A 43 0.62 12.27 -1.14
N GLY A 44 1.89 12.18 -0.73
CA GLY A 44 3.01 12.63 -1.55
C GLY A 44 3.76 13.80 -0.94
N ASP A 45 4.73 14.31 -1.68
CA ASP A 45 5.41 15.55 -1.30
C ASP A 45 4.53 16.75 -1.65
N ARG A 46 4.54 17.76 -0.78
CA ARG A 46 3.96 19.07 -1.10
C ARG A 46 4.73 19.66 -2.29
N ASP A 47 4.01 20.26 -3.22
CA ASP A 47 4.61 20.98 -4.33
C ASP A 47 5.61 22.04 -3.81
N PRO A 48 6.91 21.92 -4.13
CA PRO A 48 7.91 22.88 -3.69
C PRO A 48 7.99 24.11 -4.62
N GLY A 49 7.17 24.16 -5.68
CA GLY A 49 7.22 25.20 -6.72
C GLY A 49 8.32 24.93 -7.76
N GLY A 50 8.20 25.59 -8.91
CA GLY A 50 9.12 25.43 -10.04
C GLY A 50 9.02 24.07 -10.74
N GLU A 51 9.99 23.76 -11.59
CA GLU A 51 10.00 22.52 -12.37
C GLU A 51 10.68 21.38 -11.59
N ASN A 52 9.90 20.36 -11.21
CA ASN A 52 10.38 19.20 -10.46
C ASN A 52 10.13 17.90 -11.22
N THR A 53 10.96 16.88 -10.94
CA THR A 53 10.71 15.52 -11.39
C THR A 53 9.82 14.82 -10.36
N TRP A 54 8.69 14.30 -10.82
CA TRP A 54 7.68 13.66 -9.99
C TRP A 54 7.59 12.17 -10.31
N TYR A 55 7.53 11.36 -9.26
CA TYR A 55 7.41 9.92 -9.29
C TYR A 55 6.02 9.54 -8.78
N PRO A 56 5.06 9.32 -9.68
CA PRO A 56 3.69 8.98 -9.31
C PRO A 56 3.62 7.54 -8.79
N VAL A 57 2.77 7.32 -7.78
CA VAL A 57 2.45 5.98 -7.28
C VAL A 57 1.05 5.59 -7.74
N TYR A 58 0.94 4.40 -8.32
CA TYR A 58 -0.27 3.85 -8.89
C TYR A 58 -0.69 2.55 -8.20
N ILE A 59 -2.00 2.29 -8.19
CA ILE A 59 -2.60 1.01 -7.85
C ILE A 59 -3.59 0.58 -8.94
N HIS A 60 -4.04 -0.68 -8.90
CA HIS A 60 -5.05 -1.19 -9.84
C HIS A 60 -6.38 -0.43 -9.76
N ASP A 61 -6.95 -0.10 -10.92
CA ASP A 61 -8.23 0.60 -11.01
C ASP A 61 -9.42 -0.33 -10.83
N THR A 62 -10.12 -0.17 -9.71
CA THR A 62 -11.49 -0.67 -9.48
C THR A 62 -12.30 0.39 -8.73
N PRO A 63 -13.64 0.43 -8.85
CA PRO A 63 -14.47 1.31 -8.01
C PRO A 63 -14.23 1.09 -6.52
N GLU A 64 -14.04 -0.16 -6.10
CA GLU A 64 -13.79 -0.57 -4.73
C GLU A 64 -12.47 0.01 -4.22
N ASN A 65 -11.38 -0.13 -5.00
CA ASN A 65 -10.07 0.41 -4.64
C ASN A 65 -10.09 1.93 -4.54
N LEU A 66 -10.77 2.62 -5.47
CA LEU A 66 -10.85 4.08 -5.42
C LEU A 66 -11.56 4.57 -4.16
N ASN A 67 -12.68 3.93 -3.80
CA ASN A 67 -13.43 4.26 -2.59
C ASN A 67 -12.64 3.90 -1.32
N LEU A 68 -11.98 2.74 -1.30
CA LEU A 68 -11.15 2.27 -0.20
C LEU A 68 -9.98 3.22 0.07
N VAL A 69 -9.23 3.60 -0.97
CA VAL A 69 -8.12 4.55 -0.86
C VAL A 69 -8.59 5.90 -0.36
N ARG A 70 -9.65 6.46 -0.95
CA ARG A 70 -10.13 7.79 -0.55
C ARG A 70 -10.65 7.82 0.87
N SER A 71 -11.24 6.73 1.36
CA SER A 71 -11.84 6.69 2.69
C SER A 71 -10.82 6.41 3.78
N ASN A 72 -9.82 5.58 3.50
CA ASN A 72 -8.92 5.03 4.53
C ASN A 72 -7.46 5.41 4.36
N TYR A 73 -7.05 5.97 3.22
CA TYR A 73 -5.65 6.26 2.93
C TYR A 73 -5.49 7.69 2.40
N CYS A 74 -5.60 7.91 1.09
CA CYS A 74 -5.31 9.19 0.42
C CYS A 74 -6.60 9.76 -0.19
N LYS A 75 -7.18 10.79 0.42
CA LYS A 75 -8.45 11.38 -0.02
C LYS A 75 -8.39 12.00 -1.42
N ASP A 76 -7.23 12.48 -1.82
CA ASP A 76 -6.97 13.09 -3.12
C ASP A 76 -6.67 12.09 -4.24
N ALA A 77 -6.70 10.78 -3.96
CA ALA A 77 -6.48 9.76 -4.98
C ALA A 77 -7.47 9.91 -6.14
N PHE A 78 -7.01 9.66 -7.37
CA PHE A 78 -7.83 9.86 -8.57
C PHE A 78 -7.48 8.87 -9.68
N ARG A 79 -8.46 8.57 -10.54
CA ARG A 79 -8.24 7.72 -11.72
C ARG A 79 -7.38 8.45 -12.75
N LYS A 80 -6.40 7.74 -13.31
CA LYS A 80 -5.53 8.21 -14.37
C LYS A 80 -5.47 7.17 -15.48
N TYR A 81 -5.70 7.60 -16.71
CA TYR A 81 -5.33 6.81 -17.88
C TYR A 81 -3.86 7.05 -18.22
N ARG A 82 -3.10 5.96 -18.31
CA ARG A 82 -1.66 5.98 -18.63
C ARG A 82 -1.49 5.61 -20.10
N THR A 83 -1.33 6.64 -20.94
CA THR A 83 -1.39 6.51 -22.41
C THR A 83 -0.27 5.64 -22.98
N ILE A 84 0.92 5.60 -22.38
CA ILE A 84 2.03 4.77 -22.92
C ILE A 84 1.71 3.29 -22.70
N GLU A 85 1.18 2.95 -21.53
CA GLU A 85 0.88 1.59 -21.10
C GLU A 85 -0.54 1.14 -21.46
N GLN A 86 -1.38 2.05 -21.97
CA GLN A 86 -2.79 1.80 -22.34
C GLN A 86 -3.62 1.20 -21.19
N ILE A 87 -3.35 1.63 -19.95
CA ILE A 87 -3.99 1.10 -18.75
C ILE A 87 -4.67 2.21 -17.94
N LYS A 88 -5.80 1.88 -17.30
CA LYS A 88 -6.40 2.71 -16.25
C LYS A 88 -5.81 2.31 -14.91
N SER A 89 -5.36 3.30 -14.15
CA SER A 89 -4.83 3.13 -12.81
C SER A 89 -5.45 4.16 -11.88
N ILE A 90 -5.32 3.97 -10.57
CA ILE A 90 -5.59 5.01 -9.58
C ILE A 90 -4.26 5.58 -9.14
N GLN A 91 -4.05 6.88 -9.33
CA GLN A 91 -2.91 7.59 -8.75
C GLN A 91 -3.25 7.92 -7.30
N VAL A 92 -2.39 7.47 -6.39
CA VAL A 92 -2.62 7.61 -4.94
C VAL A 92 -1.68 8.62 -4.28
N ALA A 93 -0.51 8.87 -4.89
CA ALA A 93 0.47 9.82 -4.39
C ALA A 93 1.42 10.26 -5.52
N SER A 94 2.21 11.28 -5.25
CA SER A 94 3.36 11.67 -6.09
C SER A 94 4.47 12.24 -5.22
N PHE A 95 5.71 11.81 -5.45
CA PHE A 95 6.87 12.27 -4.68
C PHE A 95 7.91 12.88 -5.61
N THR A 96 8.69 13.82 -5.10
CA THR A 96 9.88 14.36 -5.79
C THR A 96 11.11 13.47 -5.60
N ASN A 97 11.04 12.55 -4.62
CA ASN A 97 12.07 11.57 -4.34
C ASN A 97 11.60 10.17 -4.75
N GLU A 98 12.36 9.52 -5.63
CA GLU A 98 12.02 8.18 -6.16
C GLU A 98 12.02 7.08 -5.08
N PHE A 99 12.90 7.19 -4.08
CA PHE A 99 12.98 6.22 -2.99
C PHE A 99 11.71 6.27 -2.13
N LYS A 100 11.24 7.46 -1.76
CA LYS A 100 9.95 7.64 -1.06
C LYS A 100 8.79 7.07 -1.88
N ALA A 101 8.77 7.30 -3.19
CA ALA A 101 7.74 6.75 -4.06
C ALA A 101 7.75 5.22 -4.05
N ARG A 102 8.93 4.59 -4.07
CA ARG A 102 9.07 3.13 -4.00
C ARG A 102 8.62 2.56 -2.65
N GLU A 103 9.01 3.19 -1.54
CA GLU A 103 8.54 2.76 -0.21
C GLU A 103 7.02 2.87 -0.10
N PHE A 104 6.45 3.97 -0.58
CA PHE A 104 5.00 4.15 -0.57
C PHE A 104 4.28 3.16 -1.49
N ALA A 105 4.83 2.87 -2.66
CA ALA A 105 4.29 1.86 -3.57
C ALA A 105 4.26 0.47 -2.91
N GLN A 106 5.33 0.08 -2.21
CA GLN A 106 5.37 -1.18 -1.45
C GLN A 106 4.31 -1.21 -0.35
N LEU A 107 4.12 -0.10 0.36
CA LEU A 107 3.07 0.00 1.37
C LEU A 107 1.68 -0.23 0.77
N MET A 108 1.40 0.37 -0.39
CA MET A 108 0.12 0.17 -1.09
C MET A 108 -0.04 -1.25 -1.62
N GLU A 109 1.02 -1.86 -2.17
CA GLU A 109 1.02 -3.26 -2.59
C GLU A 109 0.60 -4.17 -1.43
N LEU A 110 1.13 -3.93 -0.23
CA LEU A 110 0.86 -4.77 0.92
C LEU A 110 -0.54 -4.58 1.50
N TYR A 111 -1.04 -3.34 1.51
CA TYR A 111 -2.37 -3.04 2.06
C TYR A 111 -3.51 -3.28 1.07
N LEU A 112 -3.24 -3.18 -0.23
CA LEU A 112 -4.26 -3.13 -1.28
C LEU A 112 -4.05 -4.20 -2.36
N GLY A 113 -2.98 -4.99 -2.29
CA GLY A 113 -2.64 -6.00 -3.29
C GLY A 113 -2.21 -5.41 -4.65
N SER A 114 -1.89 -4.12 -4.70
CA SER A 114 -1.29 -3.47 -5.86
C SER A 114 -0.60 -2.16 -5.47
N GLY A 115 0.60 -1.92 -6.01
CA GLY A 115 1.36 -0.70 -5.79
C GLY A 115 2.60 -0.64 -6.66
N GLU A 116 2.68 0.36 -7.53
CA GLU A 116 3.85 0.56 -8.39
C GLU A 116 4.21 2.04 -8.56
N VAL A 117 5.49 2.28 -8.85
CA VAL A 117 5.96 3.61 -9.26
C VAL A 117 5.85 3.70 -10.77
N GLY A 118 5.09 4.69 -11.25
CA GLY A 118 4.99 4.96 -12.68
C GLY A 118 6.18 5.72 -13.24
N LYS A 119 6.16 5.92 -14.56
CA LYS A 119 7.20 6.70 -15.24
C LYS A 119 7.26 8.13 -14.67
N SER A 120 8.45 8.57 -14.29
CA SER A 120 8.67 9.93 -13.80
C SER A 120 8.36 10.96 -14.87
N ALA A 121 7.83 12.11 -14.47
CA ALA A 121 7.56 13.22 -15.37
C ALA A 121 7.92 14.55 -14.72
N ARG A 122 8.37 15.51 -15.55
CA ARG A 122 8.69 16.86 -15.11
C ARG A 122 7.43 17.71 -15.18
N TYR A 123 7.03 18.28 -14.04
CA TYR A 123 5.87 19.16 -13.94
C TYR A 123 6.21 20.38 -13.12
N ASN A 124 5.68 21.52 -13.55
CA ASN A 124 5.59 22.73 -12.75
C ASN A 124 4.12 23.02 -12.50
N PHE A 125 3.69 22.87 -11.24
CA PHE A 125 2.30 23.10 -10.85
C PHE A 125 1.96 24.59 -10.75
N ASP A 126 2.94 25.49 -10.65
CA ASP A 126 2.74 26.95 -10.64
C ASP A 126 2.23 27.47 -11.99
N ASN A 127 2.52 26.75 -13.09
CA ASN A 127 2.13 27.14 -14.44
C ASN A 127 0.75 26.60 -14.86
N SER A 128 0.07 25.88 -13.98
CA SER A 128 -1.33 25.43 -14.18
C SER A 128 -2.29 26.47 -13.61
N HIS A 129 -2.46 27.58 -14.34
CA HIS A 129 -3.49 28.59 -14.10
C HIS A 129 -4.53 28.57 -15.22
#